data_AF-A0A6I7LWT3-F1
#
_entry.id   AF-A0A6I7LWT3-F1
#
_cell.length_a   1.000
_cell.length_b   1.000
_cell.length_c   1.000
_cell.angle_alpha   90.00
_cell.angle_beta   90.00
_cell.angle_gamma   90.00
#
_symmetry.space_group_name_H-M   'P 1'
#
loop_
_entity.id
_entity.type
_entity.pdbx_description
1 polymer ?
#
loop_
_entity_poly.entity_id
_entity_poly.type
_entity_poly.pdbx_seq_one_letter_code
_entity_poly.pdbx_strand_id
1 'polypeptide(L)'
;MRLCFHCLRWRAGDSPRCPYCGLGRSALCSAGHENPPDANVCGTCGRGDLSPAAPPPRSLRVLRVVFKLTLWLIIIIFGFSLIQGMTQAVRGGMATPFILAIAFLLVALNVCSRVLGFKIGKAIVRLIWKLFSRKH
;
A
#
# COMPACT_ATOMS: atom_id res chain seq x y z
N MET A 1 1.62 -3.96 -28.91
CA MET A 1 0.37 -4.50 -28.36
C MET A 1 0.35 -4.29 -26.84
N ARG A 2 -0.81 -4.08 -26.22
CA ARG A 2 -0.93 -3.90 -24.75
C ARG A 2 -1.98 -4.86 -24.19
N LEU A 3 -1.75 -5.41 -23.00
CA LEU A 3 -2.74 -6.21 -22.27
C LEU A 3 -3.61 -5.29 -21.39
N CYS A 4 -4.93 -5.45 -21.45
CA CYS A 4 -5.82 -4.79 -20.51
C CYS A 4 -5.91 -5.60 -19.20
N PHE A 5 -5.47 -5.05 -18.08
CA PHE A 5 -5.52 -5.75 -16.78
C PHE A 5 -6.93 -5.93 -16.21
N HIS A 6 -7.95 -5.33 -16.82
CA HIS A 6 -9.34 -5.47 -16.39
C HIS A 6 -10.05 -6.63 -17.12
N CYS A 7 -9.96 -6.70 -18.45
CA CYS A 7 -10.62 -7.76 -19.24
C CYS A 7 -9.66 -8.86 -19.73
N LEU A 8 -8.36 -8.74 -19.46
CA LEU A 8 -7.30 -9.67 -19.85
C LEU A 8 -7.21 -9.94 -21.37
N ARG A 9 -7.72 -9.01 -22.19
CA ARG A 9 -7.60 -9.08 -23.66
C ARG A 9 -6.42 -8.25 -24.15
N TRP A 10 -5.76 -8.77 -25.18
CA TRP A 10 -4.75 -8.06 -25.94
C TRP A 10 -5.42 -7.05 -26.86
N ARG A 11 -4.88 -5.83 -26.94
CA ARG A 11 -5.32 -4.80 -27.88
C ARG A 11 -4.19 -4.32 -28.78
N ALA A 12 -4.54 -4.05 -30.03
CA ALA A 12 -3.71 -3.36 -31.00
C ALA A 12 -3.88 -1.83 -30.84
N GLY A 13 -2.80 -1.08 -31.05
CA GLY A 13 -2.79 0.38 -30.97
C GLY A 13 -2.59 0.98 -29.57
N ASP A 14 -2.50 2.31 -29.55
CA ASP A 14 -2.18 3.14 -28.39
C ASP A 14 -3.39 3.90 -27.83
N SER A 15 -4.61 3.45 -28.13
CA SER A 15 -5.81 4.08 -27.58
C SER A 15 -5.76 4.09 -26.04
N PRO A 16 -6.10 5.22 -25.40
CA PRO A 16 -6.02 5.33 -23.94
C PRO A 16 -7.08 4.43 -23.26
N ARG A 17 -8.20 4.14 -23.94
CA ARG A 17 -9.27 3.23 -23.49
C ARG A 17 -9.22 1.86 -24.16
N CYS A 18 -9.58 0.82 -23.42
CA CYS A 18 -9.71 -0.52 -23.98
C CYS A 18 -10.94 -0.58 -24.91
N PRO A 19 -10.83 -1.03 -26.16
CA PRO A 19 -11.97 -1.13 -27.07
C PRO A 19 -13.01 -2.18 -26.62
N TYR A 20 -12.61 -3.13 -25.77
CA TYR A 20 -13.49 -4.21 -25.31
C TYR A 20 -14.30 -3.85 -24.05
N CYS A 21 -13.69 -3.17 -23.08
CA CYS A 21 -14.34 -2.85 -21.80
C CYS A 21 -14.53 -1.35 -21.56
N GLY A 22 -14.07 -0.48 -22.47
CA GLY A 22 -14.17 0.97 -22.36
C GLY A 22 -13.26 1.62 -21.31
N LEU A 23 -12.67 0.84 -20.40
CA LEU A 23 -11.84 1.38 -19.31
C LEU A 23 -10.42 1.69 -19.76
N GLY A 24 -9.88 2.80 -19.26
CA GLY A 24 -8.49 3.26 -19.47
C GLY A 24 -7.68 3.29 -18.18
N ARG A 25 -6.39 3.59 -18.26
CA ARG A 25 -5.55 3.77 -17.04
C ARG A 25 -5.80 5.12 -16.34
N SER A 26 -6.19 6.13 -17.12
CA SER A 26 -6.50 7.49 -16.69
C SER A 26 -7.98 7.79 -16.89
N ALA A 27 -8.50 8.72 -16.11
CA ALA A 27 -9.82 9.29 -16.36
C ALA A 27 -9.70 10.28 -17.53
N LEU A 28 -10.63 10.25 -18.48
CA LEU A 28 -10.60 11.10 -19.66
C LEU A 28 -11.82 12.00 -19.66
N CYS A 29 -11.62 13.30 -19.90
CA CYS A 29 -12.74 14.21 -20.11
C CYS A 29 -13.34 14.04 -21.52
N SER A 30 -14.49 14.65 -21.77
CA SER A 30 -15.14 14.65 -23.10
C SER A 30 -14.28 15.24 -24.22
N ALA A 31 -13.31 16.11 -23.90
CA ALA A 31 -12.33 16.66 -24.85
C ALA A 31 -11.08 15.76 -25.03
N GLY A 32 -10.99 14.63 -24.33
CA GLY A 32 -9.88 13.69 -24.46
C GLY A 32 -8.65 13.98 -23.60
N HIS A 33 -8.70 14.95 -22.68
CA HIS A 33 -7.59 15.20 -21.75
C HIS A 33 -7.50 14.10 -20.69
N GLU A 34 -6.27 13.63 -20.45
CA GLU A 34 -5.98 12.66 -19.41
C GLU A 34 -5.95 13.31 -18.03
N ASN A 35 -6.58 12.66 -17.07
CA ASN A 35 -6.65 13.08 -15.68
C ASN A 35 -6.30 11.91 -14.75
N PRO A 36 -5.86 12.21 -13.52
CA PRO A 36 -5.71 11.21 -12.47
C PRO A 36 -6.98 10.37 -12.32
N PRO A 37 -6.87 9.07 -11.98
CA PRO A 37 -8.01 8.18 -11.86
C PRO A 37 -8.99 8.58 -10.74
N ASP A 38 -8.54 9.40 -9.80
CA ASP A 38 -9.27 9.95 -8.67
C ASP A 38 -9.68 11.43 -8.86
N ALA A 39 -9.48 12.00 -10.05
CA ALA A 39 -9.88 13.37 -10.34
C ALA A 39 -11.39 13.50 -10.54
N ASN A 40 -11.99 14.51 -9.90
CA ASN A 40 -13.40 14.85 -10.05
C ASN A 40 -13.65 15.87 -11.17
N VAL A 41 -12.62 16.59 -11.60
CA VAL A 41 -12.69 17.62 -12.64
C VAL A 41 -11.44 17.57 -13.53
N CYS A 42 -11.62 17.95 -14.79
CA CYS A 42 -10.54 18.06 -15.77
C CYS A 42 -9.56 19.17 -15.37
N GLY A 43 -8.28 18.85 -15.12
CA GLY A 43 -7.27 19.85 -14.73
C GLY A 43 -6.97 20.89 -15.82
N THR A 44 -7.18 20.54 -17.09
CA THR A 44 -6.92 21.43 -18.24
C THR A 44 -8.13 22.28 -18.61
N CYS A 45 -9.34 21.73 -18.45
CA CYS A 45 -10.55 22.24 -19.10
C CYS A 45 -11.73 22.48 -18.15
N GLY A 46 -11.59 22.14 -16.86
CA GLY A 46 -12.59 22.40 -15.82
C GLY A 46 -13.88 21.56 -15.90
N ARG A 47 -14.06 20.71 -16.92
CA ARG A 47 -15.25 19.87 -17.07
C ARG A 47 -15.33 18.80 -15.98
N GLY A 48 -16.53 18.57 -15.44
CA GLY A 48 -16.82 17.52 -14.44
C GLY A 48 -17.12 16.14 -15.02
N ASP A 49 -17.36 16.05 -16.33
CA ASP A 49 -17.68 14.78 -17.00
C ASP A 49 -16.40 14.02 -17.33
N LEU A 50 -15.89 13.27 -16.36
CA LEU A 50 -14.79 12.33 -16.55
C LEU A 50 -15.30 10.91 -16.72
N SER A 51 -14.70 10.18 -17.65
CA SER A 51 -14.93 8.75 -17.77
C SER A 51 -14.28 7.99 -16.61
N PRO A 52 -14.87 6.86 -16.18
CA PRO A 52 -14.29 6.03 -15.15
C PRO A 52 -12.93 5.47 -15.57
N ALA A 53 -11.94 5.62 -14.70
CA ALA A 53 -10.66 4.95 -14.83
C ALA A 53 -10.76 3.48 -14.38
N ALA A 54 -9.93 2.61 -14.94
CA ALA A 54 -9.85 1.23 -14.50
C ALA A 54 -9.34 1.17 -13.06
N PRO A 55 -10.02 0.47 -12.14
CA PRO A 55 -9.48 0.24 -10.81
C PRO A 55 -8.15 -0.51 -10.90
N PRO A 56 -7.21 -0.30 -9.95
CA PRO A 56 -5.96 -1.03 -9.92
C PRO A 56 -6.24 -2.54 -9.84
N PRO A 57 -5.45 -3.38 -10.54
CA PRO A 57 -5.70 -4.80 -10.62
C PRO A 57 -5.71 -5.42 -9.22
N ARG A 58 -6.64 -6.37 -9.01
CA ARG A 58 -6.84 -7.05 -7.72
C ARG A 58 -5.55 -7.69 -7.22
N SER A 59 -4.72 -8.21 -8.12
CA SER A 59 -3.41 -8.79 -7.81
C SER A 59 -2.46 -7.79 -7.15
N LEU A 60 -2.35 -6.56 -7.65
CA LEU A 60 -1.52 -5.51 -7.01
C LEU A 60 -2.07 -5.11 -5.64
N ARG A 61 -3.39 -5.12 -5.47
CA ARG A 61 -4.01 -4.86 -4.17
C ARG A 61 -3.65 -5.96 -3.17
N VAL A 62 -3.77 -7.22 -3.57
CA VAL A 62 -3.40 -8.39 -2.75
C VAL A 62 -1.90 -8.37 -2.44
N LEU A 63 -1.05 -8.16 -3.44
CA LEU A 63 0.40 -8.09 -3.27
C LEU A 63 0.80 -7.01 -2.26
N ARG A 64 0.15 -5.83 -2.30
CA ARG A 64 0.39 -4.76 -1.33
C ARG A 64 0.00 -5.15 0.09
N VAL A 65 -1.07 -5.93 0.26
CA VAL A 65 -1.50 -6.43 1.59
C VAL A 65 -0.53 -7.51 2.09
N VAL A 66 -0.20 -8.48 1.24
CA VAL A 66 0.75 -9.56 1.56
C VAL A 66 2.10 -8.97 1.95
N PHE A 67 2.66 -8.07 1.14
CA PHE A 67 3.93 -7.41 1.44
C PHE A 67 3.93 -6.70 2.80
N LYS A 68 2.84 -5.99 3.14
CA LYS A 68 2.69 -5.34 4.45
C LYS A 68 2.61 -6.35 5.60
N LEU A 69 1.88 -7.44 5.43
CA LEU A 69 1.78 -8.52 6.44
C LEU A 69 3.13 -9.21 6.65
N THR A 70 3.85 -9.52 5.57
CA THR A 70 5.18 -10.12 5.63
C THR A 70 6.15 -9.22 6.37
N LEU A 71 6.13 -7.91 6.11
CA LEU A 71 7.01 -6.95 6.77
C LEU A 71 6.71 -6.85 8.28
N TRP A 72 5.42 -6.82 8.66
CA TRP A 72 5.01 -6.89 10.06
C TRP A 72 5.48 -8.18 10.75
N LEU A 73 5.33 -9.33 10.08
CA LEU A 73 5.77 -10.61 10.61
C LEU A 73 7.29 -10.63 10.88
N ILE A 74 8.09 -10.09 9.95
CA ILE A 74 9.55 -9.97 10.11
C ILE A 74 9.90 -9.12 11.34
N ILE A 75 9.22 -7.98 11.52
CA ILE A 75 9.46 -7.10 12.68
C ILE A 75 9.14 -7.82 14.00
N ILE A 76 8.04 -8.59 14.04
CA ILE A 76 7.64 -9.35 15.23
C ILE A 76 8.66 -10.46 15.53
N ILE A 77 9.06 -11.24 14.53
CA ILE A 77 10.05 -12.30 14.67
C ILE A 77 11.38 -11.72 15.16
N PHE A 78 11.85 -10.65 14.53
CA PHE A 78 13.09 -9.98 14.92
C PHE A 78 13.01 -9.44 16.36
N GLY A 79 11.92 -8.76 16.73
CA GLY A 79 11.69 -8.29 18.09
C GLY A 79 11.69 -9.43 19.13
N PHE A 80 11.09 -10.57 18.80
CA PHE A 80 11.12 -11.75 19.67
C PHE A 80 12.53 -12.33 19.82
N SER A 81 13.30 -12.42 18.73
CA SER A 81 14.71 -12.83 18.77
C SER A 81 15.55 -11.90 19.66
N LEU A 82 15.27 -10.59 19.66
CA LEU A 82 15.95 -9.65 20.57
C LEU A 82 15.65 -9.93 22.04
N ILE A 83 14.40 -10.23 22.39
CA ILE A 83 14.00 -10.58 23.76
C ILE A 83 14.70 -11.86 24.21
N GLN A 84 14.75 -12.87 23.36
CA GLN A 84 15.48 -14.11 23.65
C GLN A 84 16.98 -13.84 23.85
N GLY A 85 17.57 -13.01 22.97
CA GLY A 85 18.94 -12.54 23.14
C GLY A 85 19.16 -11.87 24.50
N MET A 86 18.25 -10.97 24.93
CA MET A 86 18.38 -10.25 26.21
C MET A 86 18.50 -11.22 27.39
N THR A 87 17.67 -12.27 27.41
CA THR A 87 17.72 -13.27 28.50
C THR A 87 19.05 -14.02 28.58
N GLN A 88 19.72 -14.23 27.44
CA GLN A 88 21.02 -14.88 27.38
C GLN A 88 22.17 -13.91 27.73
N ALA A 89 22.07 -12.66 27.31
CA ALA A 89 23.13 -11.68 27.50
C ALA A 89 23.20 -11.11 28.92
N VAL A 90 22.05 -10.99 29.61
CA VAL A 90 22.02 -10.68 31.05
C VAL A 90 22.77 -11.76 31.85
N ARG A 91 22.81 -13.01 31.37
CA ARG A 91 23.60 -14.09 31.99
C ARG A 91 25.07 -14.09 31.56
N GLY A 92 25.43 -13.49 30.43
CA GLY A 92 26.75 -13.60 29.80
C GLY A 92 27.61 -12.33 29.75
N GLY A 93 27.11 -11.16 30.19
CA GLY A 93 27.89 -9.92 30.31
C GLY A 93 28.23 -9.21 28.99
N MET A 94 27.69 -9.63 27.85
CA MET A 94 27.98 -9.03 26.54
C MET A 94 26.91 -8.01 26.11
N ALA A 95 27.16 -6.73 26.38
CA ALA A 95 26.23 -5.62 26.07
C ALA A 95 26.30 -5.11 24.62
N THR A 96 27.41 -5.32 23.92
CA THR A 96 27.67 -4.76 22.57
C THR A 96 26.71 -5.21 21.47
N PRO A 97 26.32 -6.50 21.34
CA PRO A 97 25.35 -6.92 20.32
C PRO A 97 23.95 -6.33 20.55
N PHE A 98 23.61 -5.90 21.78
CA PHE A 98 22.31 -5.29 22.10
C PHE A 98 22.14 -3.92 21.51
N ILE A 99 23.16 -3.09 21.63
CA ILE A 99 23.12 -1.70 21.15
C ILE A 99 22.94 -1.70 19.63
N LEU A 100 23.64 -2.60 18.93
CA LEU A 100 23.50 -2.80 17.49
C LEU A 100 22.10 -3.30 17.12
N ALA A 101 21.57 -4.29 17.83
CA ALA A 101 20.22 -4.81 17.62
C ALA A 101 19.12 -3.75 17.78
N ILE A 102 19.20 -2.95 18.85
CA ILE A 102 18.25 -1.87 19.12
C ILE A 102 18.38 -0.77 18.04
N ALA A 103 19.59 -0.41 17.65
CA ALA A 103 19.82 0.55 16.57
C ALA A 103 19.20 0.06 15.25
N PHE A 104 19.40 -1.21 14.88
CA PHE A 104 18.79 -1.82 13.70
C PHE A 104 17.26 -1.83 13.77
N LEU A 105 16.68 -2.15 14.94
CA LEU A 105 15.23 -2.12 15.15
C LEU A 105 14.65 -0.71 14.95
N LEU A 106 15.31 0.31 15.50
CA LEU A 106 14.88 1.71 15.38
C LEU A 106 14.98 2.22 13.94
N VAL A 107 16.05 1.84 13.21
CA VAL A 107 16.19 2.15 11.77
C VAL A 107 15.11 1.45 10.97
N ALA A 108 14.84 0.16 11.22
CA ALA A 108 13.79 -0.59 10.56
C ALA A 108 12.41 0.02 10.81
N LEU A 109 12.11 0.42 12.05
CA LEU A 109 10.89 1.13 12.42
C LEU A 109 10.76 2.48 11.71
N ASN A 110 11.84 3.27 11.62
CA ASN A 110 11.83 4.56 10.93
C ASN A 110 11.57 4.38 9.43
N VAL A 111 12.30 3.49 8.76
CA VAL A 111 12.08 3.16 7.34
C VAL A 111 10.65 2.65 7.11
N CYS A 112 10.18 1.75 7.97
CA CYS A 112 8.83 1.22 7.91
C CYS A 112 7.78 2.34 8.06
N SER A 113 7.99 3.29 8.98
CA SER A 113 7.08 4.42 9.21
C SER A 113 6.97 5.35 8.00
N ARG A 114 8.07 5.57 7.27
CA ARG A 114 8.13 6.38 6.06
C ARG A 114 7.49 5.67 4.86
N VAL A 115 7.73 4.36 4.72
CA VAL A 115 7.24 3.56 3.59
C VAL A 115 5.77 3.16 3.75
N LEU A 116 5.31 2.80 4.96
CA LEU A 116 3.95 2.29 5.13
C LEU A 116 2.87 3.39 5.09
N GLY A 117 3.25 4.65 5.36
CA GLY A 117 2.32 5.76 5.53
C GLY A 117 1.40 5.53 6.72
N PHE A 118 1.49 6.37 7.74
CA PHE A 118 0.74 6.30 9.01
C PHE A 118 -0.82 6.20 8.90
N LYS A 119 -1.38 6.19 7.68
CA LYS A 119 -2.81 6.08 7.41
C LYS A 119 -3.42 4.74 7.81
N ILE A 120 -2.67 3.63 7.83
CA ILE A 120 -3.19 2.31 8.27
C ILE A 120 -3.28 2.22 9.79
N GLY A 121 -2.35 2.79 10.54
CA GLY A 121 -2.45 2.86 12.01
C GLY A 121 -3.74 3.59 12.44
N LYS A 122 -4.04 4.73 11.81
CA LYS A 122 -5.31 5.46 12.01
C LYS A 122 -6.56 4.70 11.53
N ALA A 123 -6.42 3.77 10.58
CA ALA A 123 -7.55 2.96 10.09
C ALA A 123 -7.84 1.78 11.04
N ILE A 124 -6.80 1.10 11.52
CA ILE A 124 -6.91 0.01 12.50
C ILE A 124 -7.44 0.54 13.83
N VAL A 125 -6.92 1.66 14.33
CA VAL A 125 -7.45 2.31 15.56
C VAL A 125 -8.92 2.69 15.38
N ARG A 126 -9.33 3.22 14.23
CA ARG A 126 -10.75 3.51 13.94
C ARG A 126 -11.62 2.25 13.87
N LEU A 127 -11.09 1.15 13.36
CA LEU A 127 -11.82 -0.12 13.24
C LEU A 127 -11.98 -0.79 14.61
N ILE A 128 -10.93 -0.76 15.43
CA ILE A 128 -10.95 -1.22 16.83
C ILE A 128 -11.93 -0.36 17.65
N TRP A 129 -11.89 0.97 17.50
CA TRP A 129 -12.84 1.87 18.16
C TRP A 129 -14.29 1.58 17.77
N LYS A 130 -14.57 1.32 16.49
CA LYS A 130 -15.91 0.95 16.00
C LYS A 130 -16.41 -0.40 16.55
N LEU A 131 -15.50 -1.35 16.74
CA LEU A 131 -15.84 -2.65 17.34
C LEU A 131 -16.10 -2.54 18.85
N PHE A 132 -15.40 -1.64 19.54
CA PHE A 132 -15.58 -1.40 20.97
C PHE A 132 -16.84 -0.57 21.28
N SER A 133 -17.15 0.43 20.45
CA SER A 133 -18.31 1.33 20.64
C SER A 133 -19.68 0.71 20.26
N ARG A 134 -19.72 -0.54 19.77
CA ARG A 134 -20.97 -1.26 19.43
C ARG A 134 -21.49 -2.15 20.57
N LYS A 135 -20.77 -2.24 21.69
CA LYS A 135 -21.10 -3.10 22.83
C LYS A 135 -21.70 -2.36 24.04
N HIS A 136 -21.93 -1.06 23.92
CA HIS A 136 -22.69 -0.24 24.87
C HIS A 136 -23.83 0.44 24.11
#